data_AF-A0A0R3WAI1-F1
#
_entry.id   AF-A0A0R3WAI1-F1
#
_cell.length_a   1.000
_cell.length_b   1.000
_cell.length_c   1.000
_cell.angle_alpha   90.00
_cell.angle_beta   90.00
_cell.angle_gamma   90.00
#
_symmetry.space_group_name_H-M   'P 1'
#
loop_
_entity.id
_entity.type
_entity.pdbx_description
1 polymer ?
#
loop_
_entity_poly.entity_id
_entity_poly.type
_entity_poly.pdbx_seq_one_letter_code
_entity_poly.pdbx_strand_id
1 'polypeptide(L)'
;MNKSPKGMLNVENASIYGLSNALRGCPIELKVKSTSTADYIIGTLCIDLKDFLKVEAIFQISTFFYDWGPNPATLQLFDFKMRLNLSLTLPKIYEENSRALLKLDGTPVVELSRLNFIPPPDADTDDAFYFFTDLAGIFSAGPIGGYIEMRIAEAVQKTLKKLNESMQKNVAKLANPGG
;
A
#
# COMPACT_ATOMS: atom_id res chain seq x y z
N MET A 1 23.62 17.26 16.46
CA MET A 1 23.13 15.86 16.53
C MET A 1 21.82 15.79 15.77
N ASN A 2 21.84 15.32 14.52
CA ASN A 2 20.67 15.16 13.68
C ASN A 2 19.88 13.92 14.11
N LYS A 3 18.82 14.12 14.89
CA LYS A 3 17.71 13.18 14.97
C LYS A 3 16.69 13.67 13.94
N SER A 4 16.44 12.87 12.90
CA SER A 4 15.25 13.05 12.05
C SER A 4 14.02 13.13 12.96
N PRO A 5 13.14 14.14 12.82
CA PRO A 5 12.04 14.30 13.76
C PRO A 5 11.07 13.13 13.61
N LYS A 6 10.76 12.49 14.73
CA LYS A 6 9.55 11.68 14.83
C LYS A 6 8.36 12.58 14.49
N GLY A 7 7.51 12.15 13.56
CA GLY A 7 6.13 12.66 13.41
C GLY A 7 5.97 13.92 12.57
N MET A 8 6.52 13.99 11.36
CA MET A 8 6.25 15.09 10.41
C MET A 8 4.75 15.23 10.07
N LEU A 9 4.01 14.13 10.17
CA LEU A 9 2.57 14.06 10.02
C LEU A 9 2.03 13.11 11.09
N ASN A 10 1.18 13.61 12.00
CA ASN A 10 0.35 12.75 12.83
C ASN A 10 -1.06 12.73 12.25
N VAL A 11 -1.68 11.55 12.26
CA VAL A 11 -3.01 11.32 11.70
C VAL A 11 -3.86 10.63 12.76
N GLU A 12 -4.97 11.25 13.10
CA GLU A 12 -5.95 10.72 14.05
C GLU A 12 -7.34 10.61 13.40
N ASN A 13 -8.14 9.65 13.86
CA ASN A 13 -9.53 9.44 13.40
C ASN A 13 -9.68 9.33 11.87
N ALA A 14 -8.74 8.64 11.22
CA ALA A 14 -8.74 8.48 9.78
C ALA A 14 -9.88 7.57 9.28
N SER A 15 -10.66 8.09 8.34
CA SER A 15 -11.66 7.36 7.57
C SER A 15 -11.27 7.35 6.10
N ILE A 16 -11.23 6.17 5.48
CA ILE A 16 -10.77 5.98 4.10
C ILE A 16 -11.98 5.69 3.20
N TYR A 17 -12.10 6.45 2.12
CA TYR A 17 -13.20 6.34 1.14
C TYR A 17 -12.65 6.17 -0.28
N GLY A 18 -13.48 5.58 -1.15
CA GLY A 18 -13.16 5.42 -2.58
C GLY A 18 -12.51 4.09 -2.96
N LEU A 19 -12.16 3.22 -1.99
CA LEU A 19 -11.66 1.86 -2.29
C LEU A 19 -12.67 1.00 -3.08
N SER A 20 -13.98 1.29 -2.96
CA SER A 20 -15.02 0.65 -3.76
C SER A 20 -14.89 0.94 -5.26
N ASN A 21 -14.19 2.01 -5.63
CA ASN A 21 -13.99 2.42 -7.02
C ASN A 21 -12.66 1.90 -7.58
N ALA A 22 -11.96 1.03 -6.84
CA ALA A 22 -10.76 0.37 -7.32
C ALA A 22 -11.11 -0.55 -8.49
N LEU A 23 -10.50 -0.29 -9.64
CA LEU A 23 -10.69 -1.07 -10.86
C LEU A 23 -9.43 -1.84 -11.20
N ARG A 24 -9.60 -2.94 -11.95
CA ARG A 24 -8.46 -3.64 -12.55
C ARG A 24 -7.85 -2.74 -13.65
N GLY A 25 -6.58 -2.37 -13.47
CA GLY A 25 -5.85 -1.47 -14.37
C GLY A 25 -5.22 -2.14 -15.60
N CYS A 26 -5.05 -3.47 -15.56
CA CYS A 26 -4.44 -4.23 -16.64
C CYS A 26 -5.07 -5.63 -16.76
N PRO A 27 -5.05 -6.27 -17.94
CA PRO A 27 -5.38 -7.69 -18.06
C PRO A 27 -4.48 -8.52 -17.15
N ILE A 28 -5.04 -9.56 -16.50
CA ILE A 28 -4.22 -10.53 -15.78
C ILE A 28 -3.85 -11.63 -16.78
N GLU A 29 -2.63 -11.56 -17.28
CA GLU A 29 -2.02 -12.66 -18.02
C GLU A 29 -1.33 -13.60 -17.02
N LEU A 30 -1.83 -14.83 -16.94
CA LEU A 30 -1.19 -15.88 -16.15
C LEU A 30 -0.22 -16.64 -17.03
N LYS A 31 1.04 -16.68 -16.62
CA LYS A 31 2.09 -17.49 -17.24
C LYS A 31 2.33 -18.71 -16.36
N VAL A 32 2.11 -19.88 -16.93
CA VAL A 32 2.42 -21.14 -16.27
C VAL A 32 3.75 -21.65 -16.80
N LYS A 33 4.69 -21.93 -15.90
CA LYS A 33 5.98 -22.53 -16.22
C LYS A 33 6.15 -23.77 -15.38
N SER A 34 6.45 -24.89 -16.02
CA SER A 34 6.74 -26.15 -15.33
C SER A 34 8.23 -26.44 -15.42
N THR A 35 8.85 -26.83 -14.31
CA THR A 35 10.21 -27.39 -14.27
C THR A 35 10.17 -28.82 -13.76
N SER A 36 11.32 -29.49 -13.70
CA SER A 36 11.45 -30.80 -13.08
C SER A 36 11.16 -30.78 -11.57
N THR A 37 11.31 -29.63 -10.91
CA THR A 37 11.21 -29.51 -9.44
C THR A 37 9.96 -28.79 -8.96
N ALA A 38 9.35 -27.90 -9.76
CA ALA A 38 8.19 -27.12 -9.36
C ALA A 38 7.34 -26.66 -10.55
N ASP A 39 6.08 -26.35 -10.27
CA ASP A 39 5.22 -25.58 -11.15
C ASP A 39 5.11 -24.13 -10.65
N TYR A 40 5.20 -23.18 -11.57
CA TYR A 40 5.13 -21.76 -11.30
C TYR A 40 3.93 -21.16 -12.02
N ILE A 41 3.10 -20.43 -11.28
CA ILE A 41 2.01 -19.62 -11.82
C ILE A 41 2.36 -18.16 -11.52
N ILE A 42 2.68 -17.41 -12.57
CA ILE A 42 3.15 -16.03 -12.47
C ILE A 42 2.09 -15.13 -13.09
N GLY A 43 1.78 -14.01 -12.44
CA GLY A 43 0.86 -13.03 -12.99
C GLY A 43 1.06 -11.66 -12.39
N THR A 44 0.54 -10.64 -13.07
CA THR A 44 0.55 -9.26 -12.58
C THR A 44 -0.88 -8.82 -12.34
N LEU A 45 -1.18 -8.36 -11.12
CA LEU A 45 -2.43 -7.71 -10.77
C LEU A 45 -2.21 -6.20 -10.75
N CYS A 46 -2.89 -5.44 -11.59
CA CYS A 46 -2.91 -3.98 -11.51
C CYS A 46 -4.22 -3.49 -10.92
N ILE A 47 -4.14 -2.60 -9.95
CA ILE A 47 -5.27 -1.91 -9.33
C ILE A 47 -5.08 -0.41 -9.58
N ASP A 48 -6.06 0.19 -10.26
CA ASP A 48 -6.10 1.61 -10.57
C ASP A 48 -7.31 2.24 -9.88
N LEU A 49 -7.10 3.38 -9.23
CA LEU A 49 -8.14 4.23 -8.68
C LEU A 49 -8.23 5.48 -9.56
N LYS A 50 -9.21 5.50 -10.48
CA LYS A 50 -9.30 6.49 -11.57
C LYS A 50 -9.63 7.92 -11.14
N ASP A 51 -10.29 8.09 -10.00
CA ASP A 51 -10.67 9.42 -9.51
C ASP A 51 -9.66 9.89 -8.46
N PHE A 52 -9.90 9.51 -7.21
CA PHE A 52 -9.04 9.81 -6.08
C PHE A 52 -9.34 8.82 -4.94
N LEU A 53 -8.36 8.53 -4.10
CA LEU A 53 -8.58 7.93 -2.79
C LEU A 53 -8.71 9.08 -1.77
N LYS A 54 -9.82 9.14 -1.03
CA LYS A 54 -10.02 10.17 0.02
C LYS A 54 -9.70 9.57 1.37
N VAL A 55 -8.95 10.32 2.17
CA VAL A 55 -8.74 10.04 3.58
C VAL A 55 -9.17 11.28 4.36
N GLU A 56 -10.29 11.17 5.05
CA GLU A 56 -10.75 12.21 5.98
C GLU A 56 -10.13 11.90 7.34
N ALA A 57 -9.36 12.81 7.90
CA ALA A 57 -8.72 12.61 9.20
C ALA A 57 -8.43 13.94 9.89
N ILE A 58 -8.06 13.86 11.16
CA ILE A 58 -7.43 14.96 11.88
C ILE A 58 -5.93 14.86 11.61
N PHE A 59 -5.40 15.85 10.91
CA PHE A 59 -3.99 15.92 10.55
C PHE A 59 -3.28 16.95 11.42
N GLN A 60 -2.13 16.56 11.95
CA GLN A 60 -1.16 17.47 12.56
C GLN A 60 0.09 17.45 11.68
N ILE A 61 0.48 18.58 11.12
CA ILE A 61 1.68 18.70 10.30
C ILE A 61 2.75 19.39 11.13
N SER A 62 3.85 18.69 11.37
CA SER A 62 5.00 19.20 12.10
C SER A 62 6.14 19.47 11.13
N THR A 63 6.62 20.71 11.09
CA THR A 63 7.79 21.11 10.30
C THR A 63 8.98 21.43 11.20
N PHE A 64 10.16 21.65 10.60
CA PHE A 64 11.35 22.07 11.35
C PHE A 64 11.20 23.41 12.06
N PHE A 65 10.25 24.26 11.65
CA PHE A 65 10.10 25.62 12.17
C PHE A 65 8.80 25.83 12.95
N TYR A 66 7.75 25.03 12.68
CA TYR A 66 6.44 25.16 13.28
C TYR A 66 5.71 23.81 13.37
N ASP A 67 5.05 23.60 14.51
CA ASP A 67 4.04 22.57 14.68
C ASP A 67 2.67 23.18 14.42
N TRP A 68 1.96 22.69 13.42
CA TRP A 68 0.56 23.04 13.22
C TRP A 68 -0.32 22.23 14.16
N GLY A 69 -1.36 22.85 14.71
CA GLY A 69 -2.33 22.15 15.57
C GLY A 69 -3.11 21.07 14.79
N PRO A 70 -3.62 20.04 15.49
CA PRO A 70 -4.45 19.02 14.86
C PRO A 70 -5.72 19.64 14.29
N ASN A 71 -5.97 19.45 13.01
CA ASN A 71 -7.14 19.99 12.33
C ASN A 71 -7.75 18.95 11.38
N PRO A 72 -9.09 18.90 11.28
CA PRO A 72 -9.74 18.05 10.30
C PRO A 72 -9.36 18.51 8.89
N ALA A 73 -8.95 17.57 8.04
CA ALA A 73 -8.74 17.80 6.62
C ALA A 73 -9.04 16.53 5.82
N THR A 74 -9.24 16.70 4.51
CA THR A 74 -9.37 15.60 3.57
C THR A 74 -8.09 15.50 2.74
N LEU A 75 -7.36 14.40 2.86
CA LEU A 75 -6.27 14.06 1.95
C LEU A 75 -6.86 13.36 0.71
N GLN A 76 -6.55 13.89 -0.46
CA GLN A 76 -6.85 13.27 -1.75
C GLN A 76 -5.57 12.78 -2.41
N LEU A 77 -5.58 11.50 -2.77
CA LEU A 77 -4.52 10.79 -3.47
C LEU A 77 -4.97 10.59 -4.92
N PHE A 78 -4.29 11.24 -5.86
CA PHE A 78 -4.64 11.19 -7.29
C PHE A 78 -3.84 10.16 -8.06
N ASP A 79 -4.49 9.57 -9.06
CA ASP A 79 -3.91 8.61 -10.01
C ASP A 79 -3.14 7.49 -9.30
N PHE A 80 -3.72 6.97 -8.22
CA PHE A 80 -3.13 5.87 -7.48
C PHE A 80 -3.15 4.60 -8.34
N LYS A 81 -1.96 4.06 -8.58
CA LYS A 81 -1.77 2.81 -9.31
C LYS A 81 -0.94 1.87 -8.47
N MET A 82 -1.41 0.63 -8.35
CA MET A 82 -0.67 -0.43 -7.69
C MET A 82 -0.53 -1.60 -8.64
N ARG A 83 0.71 -2.06 -8.83
CA ARG A 83 1.02 -3.27 -9.58
C ARG A 83 1.59 -4.30 -8.62
N LEU A 84 1.00 -5.48 -8.61
CA LEU A 84 1.42 -6.59 -7.79
C LEU A 84 1.85 -7.74 -8.68
N ASN A 85 3.16 -7.94 -8.78
CA ASN A 85 3.71 -9.11 -9.45
C ASN A 85 3.64 -10.28 -8.49
N LEU A 86 2.88 -11.31 -8.83
CA LEU A 86 2.65 -12.49 -8.02
C LEU A 86 3.31 -13.71 -8.67
N SER A 87 3.91 -14.55 -7.83
CA SER A 87 4.45 -15.85 -8.22
C SER A 87 4.00 -16.89 -7.20
N LEU A 88 3.13 -17.79 -7.63
CA LEU A 88 2.79 -18.99 -6.87
C LEU A 88 3.68 -20.14 -7.33
N THR A 89 4.43 -20.70 -6.40
CA THR A 89 5.29 -21.87 -6.59
C THR A 89 4.65 -23.09 -5.95
N LEU A 90 4.52 -24.16 -6.71
CA LEU A 90 4.01 -25.47 -6.30
C LEU A 90 5.15 -26.48 -6.45
N PRO A 91 5.88 -26.81 -5.38
CA PRO A 91 6.95 -27.81 -5.43
C PRO A 91 6.38 -29.20 -5.77
N LYS A 92 7.00 -29.90 -6.73
CA LYS A 92 6.64 -31.28 -7.10
C LYS A 92 7.23 -32.32 -6.14
N ILE A 93 8.29 -31.92 -5.45
CA ILE A 93 8.96 -32.70 -4.40
C ILE A 93 8.90 -31.84 -3.14
N TYR A 94 8.59 -32.44 -1.99
CA TYR A 94 8.64 -31.75 -0.72
C TYR A 94 10.07 -31.26 -0.45
N GLU A 95 10.29 -29.96 -0.53
CA GLU A 95 11.59 -29.36 -0.20
C GLU A 95 11.68 -29.16 1.32
N GLU A 96 12.43 -30.02 2.01
CA GLU A 96 12.64 -29.94 3.47
C GLU A 96 13.15 -28.56 3.93
N ASN A 97 13.93 -27.88 3.09
CA ASN A 97 14.48 -26.55 3.37
C ASN A 97 13.42 -25.43 3.32
N SER A 98 12.33 -25.60 2.55
CA SER A 98 11.25 -24.62 2.46
C SER A 98 10.08 -24.93 3.40
N ARG A 99 9.94 -26.19 3.85
CA ARG A 99 8.81 -26.70 4.66
C ARG A 99 7.43 -26.29 4.12
N ALA A 100 7.33 -26.04 2.82
CA ALA A 100 6.18 -25.39 2.21
C ALA A 100 5.66 -26.23 1.05
N LEU A 101 4.40 -26.67 1.15
CA LEU A 101 3.68 -27.36 0.06
C LEU A 101 3.26 -26.40 -1.07
N LEU A 102 3.33 -25.10 -0.80
CA LEU A 102 3.15 -24.02 -1.76
C LEU A 102 3.83 -22.75 -1.23
N LYS A 103 4.22 -21.87 -2.13
CA LYS A 103 4.77 -20.56 -1.77
C LYS A 103 4.20 -19.48 -2.67
N LEU A 104 3.56 -18.49 -2.06
CA LEU A 104 3.12 -17.27 -2.73
C LEU A 104 4.12 -16.15 -2.42
N ASP A 105 4.81 -15.69 -3.44
CA ASP A 105 5.66 -14.51 -3.39
C ASP A 105 5.02 -13.37 -4.19
N GLY A 106 5.29 -12.14 -3.80
CA GLY A 106 4.92 -11.01 -4.63
C GLY A 106 5.64 -9.71 -4.30
N THR A 107 5.84 -8.90 -5.33
CA THR A 107 6.50 -7.60 -5.25
C THR A 107 5.51 -6.51 -5.66
N PRO A 108 5.04 -5.68 -4.70
CA PRO A 108 4.23 -4.53 -5.01
C PRO A 108 5.09 -3.39 -5.56
N VAL A 109 4.58 -2.71 -6.57
CA VAL A 109 5.02 -1.40 -7.04
C VAL A 109 3.81 -0.48 -6.87
N VAL A 110 3.98 0.61 -6.15
CA VAL A 110 2.94 1.60 -5.88
C VAL A 110 3.40 2.91 -6.48
N GLU A 111 2.53 3.54 -7.25
CA GLU A 111 2.77 4.82 -7.90
C GLU A 111 1.63 5.77 -7.53
N LEU A 112 1.99 6.98 -7.11
CA LEU A 112 1.07 8.07 -6.85
C LEU A 112 1.51 9.31 -7.64
N SER A 113 0.58 9.97 -8.33
CA SER A 113 0.94 11.16 -9.11
C SER A 113 0.92 12.44 -8.27
N ARG A 114 -0.04 12.59 -7.35
CA ARG A 114 -0.19 13.82 -6.56
C ARG A 114 -0.95 13.60 -5.25
N LEU A 115 -0.58 14.36 -4.22
CA LEU A 115 -1.35 14.55 -2.98
C LEU A 115 -1.98 15.94 -2.99
N ASN A 116 -3.19 16.06 -2.46
CA ASN A 116 -3.81 17.34 -2.15
C ASN A 116 -4.52 17.28 -0.80
N PHE A 117 -4.33 18.30 0.04
CA PHE A 117 -5.12 18.47 1.25
C PHE A 117 -6.26 19.44 0.97
N ILE A 118 -7.47 19.10 1.40
CA ILE A 118 -8.65 19.93 1.26
C ILE A 118 -9.16 20.23 2.67
N PRO A 119 -9.36 21.51 3.01
CA PRO A 119 -9.92 21.87 4.29
C PRO A 119 -11.43 21.54 4.34
N PRO A 120 -12.01 21.39 5.53
CA PRO A 120 -13.45 21.29 5.69
C PRO A 120 -14.16 22.53 5.11
N PRO A 121 -15.38 22.38 4.58
CA PRO A 121 -16.12 23.47 3.92
C PRO A 121 -16.41 24.68 4.83
N ASP A 122 -16.35 24.53 6.15
CA ASP A 122 -16.59 25.58 7.15
C ASP A 122 -15.35 25.93 8.01
N ALA A 123 -14.16 25.50 7.59
CA ALA A 123 -12.94 25.85 8.32
C ALA A 123 -12.55 27.29 8.04
N ASP A 124 -12.25 28.06 9.10
CA ASP A 124 -11.57 29.35 8.99
C ASP A 124 -10.11 29.06 8.57
N THR A 125 -9.92 28.91 7.26
CA THR A 125 -8.64 28.49 6.69
C THR A 125 -7.68 29.67 6.68
N ASP A 126 -6.75 29.68 7.62
CA ASP A 126 -5.66 30.64 7.70
C ASP A 126 -4.66 30.44 6.53
N ASP A 127 -3.96 31.49 6.11
CA ASP A 127 -3.01 31.48 4.97
C ASP A 127 -1.94 30.36 5.08
N ALA A 128 -1.61 29.99 6.33
CA ALA A 128 -0.68 28.91 6.64
C ALA A 128 -1.16 27.54 6.14
N PHE A 129 -2.46 27.23 6.19
CA PHE A 129 -2.98 25.94 5.74
C PHE A 129 -2.81 25.75 4.23
N TYR A 130 -3.12 26.79 3.45
CA TYR A 130 -2.94 26.76 2.00
C TYR A 130 -1.46 26.62 1.63
N PHE A 131 -0.58 27.35 2.32
CA PHE A 131 0.87 27.23 2.12
C PHE A 131 1.38 25.80 2.41
N PHE A 132 0.95 25.15 3.49
CA PHE A 132 1.35 23.77 3.79
C PHE A 132 0.74 22.76 2.83
N THR A 133 -0.49 22.99 2.37
CA THR A 133 -1.15 22.15 1.35
C THR A 133 -0.36 22.21 0.04
N ASP A 134 0.03 23.40 -0.39
CA ASP A 134 0.83 23.60 -1.60
C ASP A 134 2.21 22.95 -1.47
N LEU A 135 2.87 23.10 -0.31
CA LEU A 135 4.12 22.40 -0.02
C LEU A 135 3.94 20.88 -0.05
N ALA A 136 2.90 20.35 0.58
CA ALA A 136 2.62 18.92 0.56
C ALA A 136 2.34 18.42 -0.87
N GLY A 137 1.65 19.21 -1.68
CA GLY A 137 1.45 18.95 -3.11
C GLY A 137 2.77 18.91 -3.88
N ILE A 138 3.68 19.85 -3.64
CA ILE A 138 5.01 19.89 -4.28
C ILE A 138 5.87 18.70 -3.82
N PHE A 139 5.90 18.41 -2.52
CA PHE A 139 6.68 17.31 -1.96
C PHE A 139 6.07 15.93 -2.23
N SER A 140 4.81 15.87 -2.68
CA SER A 140 4.16 14.63 -3.07
C SER A 140 4.78 13.98 -4.30
N ALA A 141 5.37 14.78 -5.20
CA ALA A 141 6.19 14.26 -6.31
C ALA A 141 7.63 13.93 -5.88
N GLY A 142 7.95 14.08 -4.59
CA GLY A 142 9.28 13.93 -4.00
C GLY A 142 9.32 12.93 -2.83
N PRO A 143 10.14 13.18 -1.80
CA PRO A 143 10.38 12.20 -0.73
C PRO A 143 9.12 11.78 0.06
N ILE A 144 8.11 12.65 0.15
CA ILE A 144 6.86 12.33 0.87
C ILE A 144 6.01 11.34 0.08
N GLY A 145 5.86 11.54 -1.23
CA GLY A 145 5.19 10.58 -2.11
C GLY A 145 5.87 9.22 -2.05
N GLY A 146 7.19 9.18 -2.25
CA GLY A 146 7.97 7.95 -2.17
C GLY A 146 7.87 7.26 -0.80
N TYR A 147 7.80 8.01 0.30
CA TYR A 147 7.56 7.44 1.63
C TYR A 147 6.18 6.78 1.74
N ILE A 148 5.12 7.43 1.25
CA ILE A 148 3.76 6.87 1.26
C ILE A 148 3.69 5.62 0.39
N GLU A 149 4.23 5.67 -0.83
CA GLU A 149 4.33 4.52 -1.75
C GLU A 149 5.03 3.33 -1.07
N MET A 150 6.18 3.59 -0.43
CA MET A 150 6.93 2.58 0.32
C MET A 150 6.10 1.98 1.46
N ARG A 151 5.40 2.79 2.26
CA ARG A 151 4.57 2.30 3.38
C ARG A 151 3.39 1.45 2.90
N ILE A 152 2.79 1.79 1.78
CA ILE A 152 1.73 0.99 1.15
C ILE A 152 2.33 -0.33 0.63
N ALA A 153 3.47 -0.28 -0.04
CA ALA A 153 4.18 -1.48 -0.50
C ALA A 153 4.52 -2.43 0.67
N GLU A 154 5.03 -1.91 1.79
CA GLU A 154 5.28 -2.68 3.01
C GLU A 154 4.00 -3.33 3.56
N ALA A 155 2.87 -2.60 3.57
CA ALA A 155 1.59 -3.13 4.06
C ALA A 155 1.07 -4.27 3.16
N VAL A 156 1.23 -4.13 1.84
CA VAL A 156 0.88 -5.18 0.88
C VAL A 156 1.77 -6.41 1.06
N GLN A 157 3.09 -6.24 1.21
CA GLN A 157 4.01 -7.34 1.50
C GLN A 157 3.65 -8.09 2.79
N LYS A 158 3.31 -7.36 3.87
CA LYS A 158 2.85 -7.96 5.12
C LYS A 158 1.56 -8.77 4.92
N THR A 159 0.65 -8.26 4.10
CA THR A 159 -0.62 -8.94 3.77
C THR A 159 -0.36 -10.21 2.96
N LEU A 160 0.52 -10.16 1.96
CA LEU A 160 0.94 -11.32 1.19
C LEU A 160 1.58 -12.39 2.08
N LYS A 161 2.42 -12.00 3.03
CA LYS A 161 3.02 -12.94 3.99
C LYS A 161 1.94 -13.69 4.79
N LYS A 162 0.97 -12.96 5.34
CA LYS A 162 -0.18 -13.56 6.07
C LYS A 162 -1.01 -14.48 5.18
N LEU A 163 -1.24 -14.08 3.93
CA LEU A 163 -1.96 -14.90 2.95
C LEU A 163 -1.20 -16.20 2.67
N ASN A 164 0.11 -16.12 2.44
CA ASN A 164 0.97 -17.28 2.23
C ASN A 164 0.94 -18.24 3.44
N GLU A 165 1.08 -17.72 4.66
CA GLU A 165 0.97 -18.52 5.90
C GLU A 165 -0.39 -19.21 6.03
N SER A 166 -1.49 -18.50 5.72
CA SER A 166 -2.84 -19.05 5.74
C SER A 166 -3.04 -20.15 4.70
N MET A 167 -2.55 -19.94 3.48
CA MET A 167 -2.61 -20.94 2.40
C MET A 167 -1.82 -22.19 2.77
N GLN A 168 -0.59 -22.03 3.30
CA GLN A 168 0.23 -23.15 3.76
C GLN A 168 -0.48 -23.95 4.87
N LYS A 169 -1.10 -23.26 5.84
CA LYS A 169 -1.86 -23.93 6.90
C LYS A 169 -3.04 -24.73 6.35
N ASN A 170 -3.78 -24.18 5.39
CA ASN A 170 -4.94 -24.86 4.80
C ASN A 170 -4.53 -26.06 3.96
N VAL A 171 -3.47 -25.94 3.16
CA VAL A 171 -2.96 -27.07 2.37
C VAL A 171 -2.35 -28.15 3.26
N ALA A 172 -1.68 -27.79 4.36
CA ALA A 172 -1.21 -28.76 5.35
C ALA A 172 -2.34 -29.57 5.98
N LYS A 173 -3.50 -28.94 6.28
CA LYS A 173 -4.69 -29.65 6.78
C LYS A 173 -5.27 -30.63 5.75
N LEU A 174 -5.28 -30.24 4.47
CA LEU A 174 -5.76 -31.12 3.39
C LEU A 174 -4.82 -32.29 3.14
N ALA A 175 -3.50 -32.07 3.26
CA ALA A 175 -2.49 -33.09 3.12
C ALA A 175 -2.45 -34.07 4.31
N ASN A 176 -2.77 -33.60 5.52
CA ASN A 176 -2.80 -34.39 6.76
C ASN A 176 -4.13 -34.17 7.53
N PRO A 177 -5.22 -34.86 7.15
CA PRO A 177 -6.57 -34.62 7.67
C PRO A 177 -6.81 -35.06 9.13
N GLY A 178 -5.80 -35.53 9.86
CA GLY A 178 -5.92 -36.11 11.20
C GLY A 178 -5.19 -35.39 12.35
N GLY A 179 -4.83 -34.12 12.19
CA GLY A 179 -4.10 -33.32 13.20
C GLY A 179 -4.93 -32.25 13.89
#